data_AF-A0A967SY39-F1
#
_entry.id   AF-A0A967SY39-F1
#
_cell.length_a   1.000
_cell.length_b   1.000
_cell.length_c   1.000
_cell.angle_alpha   90.00
_cell.angle_beta   90.00
_cell.angle_gamma   90.00
#
_symmetry.space_group_name_H-M   'P 1'
#
loop_
_entity.id
_entity.type
_entity.pdbx_description
1 polymer ?
#
loop_
_entity_poly.entity_id
_entity_poly.type
_entity_poly.pdbx_seq_one_letter_code
_entity_poly.pdbx_strand_id
1 'polypeptide(L)'
;ILPETESQQGIELGLNGMVVSNLGSQLGWLDLFSPVTRRSGVGRFSVMDAGLFNGDGLLPALPDAWTRIEAGWDTPFVIYQAQNDSRTVHGVLSNSGPRIYKLPINEREYFLVENRYAGKPNLDSLQFELGVDSGDFPSMKEVLKTYLDDAAVFSERGVLIDIDNFDRGLPGGGILIWHIDENIIDQNRAANRINASPDHRGVDVEEADGSQDIGQIFDFLSGGSGSEIGTALDLWYQGNSAPLYQQEPANEFSIESVPNSRSYYNRANSHIKLFNFSTKDSVMTFQVSVNLFQQYFPRKIDTDEYGKVTSLKAADLNDDDETELIVTT
;
A
#
# COMPACT_ATOMS: atom_id res chain seq x y z
N ILE A 1 0.03 12.91 -30.19
CA ILE A 1 -0.18 14.09 -29.32
C ILE A 1 -1.46 13.81 -28.58
N LEU A 2 -1.38 13.59 -27.27
CA LEU A 2 -2.54 13.47 -26.38
C LEU A 2 -2.80 14.84 -25.75
N PRO A 3 -4.07 15.27 -25.59
CA PRO A 3 -4.38 16.45 -24.79
C PRO A 3 -4.02 16.16 -23.32
N GLU A 4 -3.67 17.19 -22.56
CA GLU A 4 -3.37 17.05 -21.12
C GLU A 4 -4.65 16.82 -20.33
N THR A 5 -5.73 17.52 -20.69
CA THR A 5 -7.00 17.49 -19.98
C THR A 5 -8.18 17.27 -20.92
N GLU A 6 -9.22 16.65 -20.38
CA GLU A 6 -10.56 16.62 -20.95
C GLU A 6 -11.47 17.51 -20.10
N SER A 7 -12.37 18.27 -20.74
CA SER A 7 -13.37 19.06 -20.02
C SER A 7 -14.78 18.62 -20.38
N GLN A 8 -15.56 18.23 -19.37
CA GLN A 8 -16.97 17.91 -19.51
C GLN A 8 -17.79 18.67 -18.46
N GLN A 9 -18.75 19.48 -18.91
CA GLN A 9 -19.65 20.26 -18.04
C GLN A 9 -18.95 21.15 -17.00
N GLY A 10 -17.75 21.67 -17.31
CA GLY A 10 -16.99 22.55 -16.42
C GLY A 10 -16.02 21.83 -15.48
N ILE A 11 -15.98 20.48 -15.50
CA ILE A 11 -14.98 19.69 -14.78
C ILE A 11 -13.81 19.42 -15.73
N GLU A 12 -12.59 19.75 -15.31
CA GLU A 12 -11.34 19.48 -16.03
C GLU A 12 -10.66 18.25 -15.41
N LEU A 13 -10.46 17.18 -16.19
CA LEU A 13 -9.78 15.96 -15.78
C LEU A 13 -8.47 15.79 -16.53
N GLY A 14 -7.36 15.62 -15.81
CA GLY A 14 -6.07 15.24 -16.34
C GLY A 14 -6.06 13.82 -16.91
N LEU A 15 -5.48 13.67 -18.10
CA LEU A 15 -5.30 12.37 -18.75
C LEU A 15 -3.99 11.68 -18.34
N ASN A 16 -3.13 12.33 -17.54
CA ASN A 16 -1.84 11.79 -17.12
C ASN A 16 -2.00 10.42 -16.45
N GLY A 17 -2.88 10.30 -15.45
CA GLY A 17 -3.10 9.03 -14.77
C GLY A 17 -3.62 7.92 -15.67
N MET A 18 -4.53 8.24 -16.58
CA MET A 18 -5.01 7.28 -17.58
C MET A 18 -3.88 6.81 -18.50
N VAL A 19 -3.04 7.73 -18.96
CA VAL A 19 -1.89 7.40 -19.82
C VAL A 19 -0.89 6.51 -19.07
N VAL A 20 -0.54 6.85 -17.83
CA VAL A 20 0.38 6.07 -17.00
C VAL A 20 -0.18 4.68 -16.73
N SER A 21 -1.46 4.56 -16.36
CA SER A 21 -2.12 3.26 -16.12
C SER A 21 -2.16 2.38 -17.38
N ASN A 22 -2.46 2.97 -18.55
CA ASN A 22 -2.44 2.23 -19.82
C ASN A 22 -1.02 1.81 -20.21
N LEU A 23 -0.01 2.65 -19.98
CA LEU A 23 1.39 2.27 -20.18
C LEU A 23 1.80 1.14 -19.22
N GLY A 24 1.40 1.22 -17.96
CA GLY A 24 1.58 0.15 -16.98
C GLY A 24 0.99 -1.18 -17.46
N SER A 25 -0.23 -1.15 -17.97
CA SER A 25 -0.88 -2.33 -18.57
C SER A 25 -0.08 -2.89 -19.75
N GLN A 26 0.48 -2.04 -20.62
CA GLN A 26 1.37 -2.46 -21.71
C GLN A 26 2.71 -3.04 -21.22
N LEU A 27 3.19 -2.58 -20.06
CA LEU A 27 4.36 -3.13 -19.37
C LEU A 27 4.04 -4.44 -18.62
N GLY A 28 2.77 -4.86 -18.58
CA GLY A 28 2.32 -6.09 -17.94
C GLY A 28 1.90 -5.93 -16.47
N TRP A 29 1.70 -4.70 -15.99
CA TRP A 29 1.12 -4.47 -14.66
C TRP A 29 -0.33 -4.94 -14.63
N LEU A 30 -0.74 -5.47 -13.48
CA LEU A 30 -2.09 -5.99 -13.28
C LEU A 30 -3.02 -4.90 -12.73
N ASP A 31 -4.31 -5.03 -13.05
CA ASP A 31 -5.35 -4.19 -12.48
C ASP A 31 -5.54 -4.56 -11.00
N LEU A 32 -5.49 -3.55 -10.14
CA LEU A 32 -5.72 -3.71 -8.69
C LEU A 32 -7.15 -3.37 -8.27
N PHE A 33 -7.92 -2.72 -9.14
CA PHE A 33 -9.38 -2.65 -9.03
C PHE A 33 -10.02 -3.96 -9.54
N SER A 34 -11.25 -4.24 -9.12
CA SER A 34 -12.01 -5.37 -9.65
C SER A 34 -12.72 -4.99 -10.96
N PRO A 35 -12.34 -5.56 -12.12
CA PRO A 35 -13.05 -5.32 -13.37
C PRO A 35 -14.45 -5.97 -13.38
N VAL A 36 -14.71 -6.90 -12.44
CA VAL A 36 -15.99 -7.60 -12.30
C VAL A 36 -16.99 -6.74 -11.53
N THR A 37 -16.60 -6.28 -10.34
CA THR A 37 -17.49 -5.49 -9.47
C THR A 37 -17.40 -3.99 -9.74
N ARG A 38 -16.38 -3.56 -10.50
CA ARG A 38 -16.02 -2.14 -10.76
C ARG A 38 -15.74 -1.38 -9.48
N ARG A 39 -15.14 -2.05 -8.52
CA ARG A 39 -14.80 -1.49 -7.20
C ARG A 39 -13.30 -1.45 -7.04
N SER A 40 -12.86 -0.50 -6.23
CA SER A 40 -11.46 -0.37 -5.86
C SER A 40 -11.03 -1.58 -5.03
N GLY A 41 -9.79 -2.02 -5.21
CA GLY A 41 -9.13 -3.02 -4.38
C GLY A 41 -8.10 -2.42 -3.44
N VAL A 42 -7.38 -1.37 -3.87
CA VAL A 42 -6.33 -0.70 -3.09
C VAL A 42 -6.45 0.82 -3.04
N GLY A 43 -7.53 1.38 -3.59
CA GLY A 43 -7.86 2.79 -3.45
C GLY A 43 -6.93 3.73 -4.21
N ARG A 44 -6.81 4.94 -3.66
CA ARG A 44 -5.99 6.05 -4.17
C ARG A 44 -4.49 5.80 -4.05
N PHE A 45 -4.06 4.67 -3.49
CA PHE A 45 -2.67 4.40 -3.19
C PHE A 45 -1.87 3.77 -4.35
N SER A 46 -2.53 3.27 -5.40
CA SER A 46 -1.88 2.74 -6.61
C SER A 46 -2.46 3.29 -7.91
N VAL A 47 -1.60 3.50 -8.91
CA VAL A 47 -1.98 3.92 -10.27
C VAL A 47 -2.76 2.85 -11.04
N MET A 48 -2.69 1.60 -10.60
CA MET A 48 -3.45 0.49 -11.21
C MET A 48 -4.85 0.33 -10.57
N ASP A 49 -5.31 1.36 -9.85
CA ASP A 49 -6.63 1.47 -9.23
C ASP A 49 -7.05 2.97 -9.20
N ALA A 50 -7.88 3.39 -8.24
CA ALA A 50 -8.41 4.74 -8.11
C ALA A 50 -7.32 5.83 -8.03
N GLY A 51 -6.07 5.48 -7.68
CA GLY A 51 -4.94 6.41 -7.67
C GLY A 51 -4.63 7.04 -9.03
N LEU A 52 -5.12 6.47 -10.14
CA LEU A 52 -5.01 7.11 -11.46
C LEU A 52 -5.82 8.42 -11.58
N PHE A 53 -6.80 8.64 -10.70
CA PHE A 53 -7.63 9.84 -10.68
C PHE A 53 -7.19 10.88 -9.62
N ASN A 54 -6.08 10.64 -8.93
CA ASN A 54 -5.58 11.57 -7.93
C ASN A 54 -5.25 12.94 -8.54
N GLY A 55 -5.56 14.00 -7.79
CA GLY A 55 -5.40 15.39 -8.25
C GLY A 55 -6.14 15.67 -9.57
N ASP A 56 -7.40 15.26 -9.68
CA ASP A 56 -8.21 15.30 -10.91
C ASP A 56 -7.57 14.54 -12.09
N GLY A 57 -6.73 13.54 -11.83
CA GLY A 57 -5.99 12.77 -12.84
C GLY A 57 -4.69 13.44 -13.31
N LEU A 58 -4.35 14.62 -12.79
CA LEU A 58 -3.11 15.34 -13.08
C LEU A 58 -1.90 14.75 -12.33
N LEU A 59 -2.14 14.25 -11.11
CA LEU A 59 -1.14 13.75 -10.18
C LEU A 59 -1.43 12.30 -9.78
N PRO A 60 -1.34 11.34 -10.72
CA PRO A 60 -1.59 9.94 -10.40
C PRO A 60 -0.64 9.44 -9.31
N ALA A 61 -1.13 8.51 -8.49
CA ALA A 61 -0.27 7.81 -7.54
C ALA A 61 0.95 7.19 -8.23
N LEU A 62 2.07 7.09 -7.52
CA LEU A 62 3.15 6.20 -7.94
C LEU A 62 2.66 4.73 -7.92
N PRO A 63 3.26 3.83 -8.72
CA PRO A 63 2.97 2.41 -8.65
C PRO A 63 3.24 1.89 -7.23
N ASP A 64 2.39 1.01 -6.70
CA ASP A 64 2.53 0.45 -5.35
C ASP A 64 3.76 -0.45 -5.18
N ALA A 65 4.09 -0.78 -3.93
CA ALA A 65 5.25 -1.59 -3.58
C ALA A 65 5.32 -2.93 -4.33
N TRP A 66 4.19 -3.63 -4.47
CA TRP A 66 4.14 -4.92 -5.14
C TRP A 66 4.38 -4.76 -6.65
N THR A 67 3.69 -3.82 -7.30
CA THR A 67 3.87 -3.53 -8.73
C THR A 67 5.33 -3.16 -9.06
N ARG A 68 6.00 -2.37 -8.22
CA ARG A 68 7.42 -2.00 -8.42
C ARG A 68 8.37 -3.19 -8.26
N ILE A 69 8.06 -4.12 -7.35
CA ILE A 69 8.84 -5.37 -7.19
C ILE A 69 8.65 -6.27 -8.41
N GLU A 70 7.41 -6.47 -8.88
CA GLU A 70 7.10 -7.28 -10.07
C GLU A 70 7.76 -6.71 -11.33
N ALA A 71 7.83 -5.39 -11.46
CA ALA A 71 8.52 -4.72 -12.55
C ALA A 71 10.07 -4.80 -12.46
N GLY A 72 10.61 -5.30 -11.35
CA GLY A 72 12.06 -5.33 -11.08
C GLY A 72 12.68 -3.96 -10.80
N TRP A 73 11.87 -2.97 -10.43
CA TRP A 73 12.33 -1.59 -10.15
C TRP A 73 12.77 -1.41 -8.70
N ASP A 74 12.29 -2.28 -7.82
CA ASP A 74 12.61 -2.30 -6.40
C ASP A 74 13.04 -3.69 -5.95
N THR A 75 13.95 -3.74 -4.97
CA THR A 75 14.32 -4.96 -4.26
C THR A 75 14.04 -4.76 -2.77
N PRO A 76 13.12 -5.53 -2.16
CA PRO A 76 12.73 -5.31 -0.78
C PRO A 76 13.80 -5.79 0.20
N PHE A 77 13.91 -5.11 1.34
CA PHE A 77 14.68 -5.61 2.48
C PHE A 77 13.84 -6.63 3.24
N VAL A 78 14.23 -7.91 3.19
CA VAL A 78 13.47 -8.99 3.82
C VAL A 78 13.80 -9.10 5.31
N ILE A 79 12.78 -9.08 6.17
CA ILE A 79 12.89 -9.28 7.62
C ILE A 79 12.31 -10.65 7.97
N TYR A 80 13.20 -11.60 8.28
CA TYR A 80 12.81 -12.93 8.77
C TYR A 80 12.66 -12.96 10.30
N GLN A 81 13.43 -12.14 11.01
CA GLN A 81 13.43 -12.09 12.47
C GLN A 81 13.66 -10.65 12.92
N ALA A 82 13.04 -10.26 14.03
CA ALA A 82 13.26 -8.99 14.68
C ALA A 82 12.81 -9.07 16.14
N GLN A 83 13.53 -8.40 17.04
CA GLN A 83 13.21 -8.34 18.47
C GLN A 83 13.03 -6.87 18.89
N ASN A 84 11.91 -6.29 18.48
CA ASN A 84 11.61 -4.86 18.63
C ASN A 84 12.65 -3.97 17.92
N ASP A 85 13.17 -4.41 16.78
CA ASP A 85 14.17 -3.69 15.99
C ASP A 85 13.57 -2.39 15.46
N SER A 86 14.32 -1.29 15.51
CA SER A 86 13.94 -0.04 14.84
C SER A 86 14.35 -0.06 13.36
N ARG A 87 13.46 0.36 12.48
CA ARG A 87 13.65 0.43 11.03
C ARG A 87 13.32 1.82 10.51
N THR A 88 14.13 2.29 9.58
CA THR A 88 13.88 3.53 8.82
C THR A 88 13.40 3.16 7.42
N VAL A 89 12.33 3.80 6.96
CA VAL A 89 11.75 3.62 5.63
C VAL A 89 11.69 4.96 4.91
N HIS A 90 12.24 4.99 3.71
CA HIS A 90 12.32 6.19 2.89
C HIS A 90 11.22 6.21 1.83
N GLY A 91 10.82 7.41 1.39
CA GLY A 91 9.85 7.56 0.31
C GLY A 91 10.27 6.87 -0.99
N VAL A 92 9.28 6.56 -1.84
CA VAL A 92 9.42 5.74 -3.06
C VAL A 92 10.53 6.20 -4.02
N LEU A 93 10.74 7.50 -4.15
CA LEU A 93 11.74 8.07 -5.07
C LEU A 93 13.09 8.38 -4.38
N SER A 94 13.25 8.04 -3.10
CA SER A 94 14.49 8.27 -2.38
C SER A 94 15.59 7.31 -2.83
N ASN A 95 16.81 7.83 -2.99
CA ASN A 95 18.01 7.02 -3.24
C ASN A 95 18.77 6.69 -1.94
N SER A 96 18.24 7.08 -0.79
CA SER A 96 18.90 6.97 0.50
C SER A 96 18.25 5.85 1.30
N GLY A 97 18.78 4.63 1.26
CA GLY A 97 18.34 3.55 2.16
C GLY A 97 17.11 2.75 1.72
N PRO A 98 16.58 1.88 2.60
CA PRO A 98 15.48 0.96 2.26
C PRO A 98 14.15 1.69 1.99
N ARG A 99 13.52 1.37 0.85
CA ARG A 99 12.21 1.90 0.45
C ARG A 99 11.06 0.95 0.76
N ILE A 100 11.34 -0.35 0.76
CA ILE A 100 10.36 -1.41 0.97
C ILE A 100 10.95 -2.44 1.92
N TYR A 101 10.20 -2.78 2.96
CA TYR A 101 10.45 -3.97 3.78
C TYR A 101 9.48 -5.08 3.41
N LYS A 102 9.96 -6.33 3.36
CA LYS A 102 9.14 -7.52 3.17
C LYS A 102 9.17 -8.38 4.43
N LEU A 103 8.01 -8.75 4.97
CA LEU A 103 7.86 -9.61 6.13
C LEU A 103 7.11 -10.89 5.72
N PRO A 104 7.84 -11.99 5.46
CA PRO A 104 7.21 -13.24 5.07
C PRO A 104 6.37 -13.85 6.20
N ILE A 105 5.12 -14.22 5.90
CA ILE A 105 4.32 -15.10 6.74
C ILE A 105 4.60 -16.56 6.35
N ASN A 106 4.64 -16.83 5.05
CA ASN A 106 5.07 -18.09 4.45
C ASN A 106 5.67 -17.83 3.05
N GLU A 107 5.91 -18.88 2.25
CA GLU A 107 6.51 -18.74 0.91
C GLU A 107 5.64 -17.96 -0.09
N ARG A 108 4.34 -17.85 0.16
CA ARG A 108 3.34 -17.31 -0.77
C ARG A 108 2.54 -16.16 -0.19
N GLU A 109 2.76 -15.82 1.08
CA GLU A 109 2.02 -14.80 1.78
C GLU A 109 2.96 -13.95 2.63
N TYR A 110 2.83 -12.63 2.52
CA TYR A 110 3.75 -11.69 3.17
C TYR A 110 3.18 -10.28 3.25
N PHE A 111 3.72 -9.48 4.16
CA PHE A 111 3.48 -8.05 4.19
C PHE A 111 4.59 -7.28 3.46
N LEU A 112 4.23 -6.23 2.74
CA LEU A 112 5.17 -5.20 2.28
C LEU A 112 4.90 -3.90 3.04
N VAL A 113 5.96 -3.20 3.42
CA VAL A 113 5.88 -1.93 4.15
C VAL A 113 6.61 -0.87 3.36
N GLU A 114 5.92 0.22 2.99
CA GLU A 114 6.50 1.37 2.30
C GLU A 114 6.06 2.69 2.95
N ASN A 115 6.82 3.76 2.69
CA ASN A 115 6.44 5.12 3.12
C ASN A 115 5.93 5.93 1.93
N ARG A 116 4.77 6.57 2.11
CA ARG A 116 4.16 7.51 1.15
C ARG A 116 3.91 8.83 1.84
N TYR A 117 4.22 9.95 1.18
CA TYR A 117 4.06 11.26 1.82
C TYR A 117 3.67 12.32 0.81
N ALA A 118 2.44 12.83 0.90
CA ALA A 118 1.94 13.90 0.02
C ALA A 118 2.56 15.29 0.29
N GLY A 119 3.28 15.49 1.40
CA GLY A 119 3.72 16.81 1.83
C GLY A 119 2.64 17.56 2.62
N LYS A 120 2.92 18.83 2.94
CA LYS A 120 1.98 19.74 3.61
C LYS A 120 1.98 21.11 2.91
N PRO A 121 0.87 21.85 2.95
CA PRO A 121 -0.48 21.39 3.30
C PRO A 121 -1.02 20.39 2.24
N ASN A 122 -2.07 19.63 2.59
CA ASN A 122 -2.71 18.69 1.65
C ASN A 122 -3.46 19.45 0.55
N LEU A 123 -3.47 18.91 -0.67
CA LEU A 123 -4.14 19.55 -1.81
C LEU A 123 -5.64 19.76 -1.57
N ASP A 124 -6.34 18.80 -0.97
CA ASP A 124 -7.77 18.92 -0.64
C ASP A 124 -8.05 20.14 0.27
N SER A 125 -7.15 20.44 1.22
CA SER A 125 -7.29 21.60 2.10
C SER A 125 -7.10 22.91 1.33
N LEU A 126 -6.13 22.95 0.41
CA LEU A 126 -5.88 24.10 -0.45
C LEU A 126 -7.01 24.32 -1.46
N GLN A 127 -7.57 23.25 -2.01
CA GLN A 127 -8.71 23.31 -2.91
C GLN A 127 -9.94 23.88 -2.22
N PHE A 128 -10.21 23.44 -0.99
CA PHE A 128 -11.28 23.99 -0.17
C PHE A 128 -11.05 25.48 0.12
N GLU A 129 -9.85 25.88 0.53
CA GLU A 129 -9.51 27.27 0.82
C GLU A 129 -9.77 28.19 -0.40
N LEU A 130 -9.28 27.80 -1.58
CA LEU A 130 -9.49 28.55 -2.82
C LEU A 130 -10.96 28.59 -3.27
N GLY A 131 -11.69 27.50 -3.05
CA GLY A 131 -13.11 27.40 -3.39
C GLY A 131 -13.99 28.27 -2.50
N VAL A 132 -13.63 28.41 -1.21
CA VAL A 132 -14.35 29.28 -0.27
C VAL A 132 -14.28 30.75 -0.72
N ASP A 133 -13.12 31.21 -1.19
CA ASP A 133 -12.94 32.59 -1.62
C ASP A 133 -13.60 32.89 -2.98
N SER A 134 -13.65 31.91 -3.88
CA SER A 134 -14.18 32.06 -5.24
C SER A 134 -15.68 31.78 -5.37
N GLY A 135 -16.24 30.94 -4.50
CA GLY A 135 -17.62 30.46 -4.60
C GLY A 135 -17.84 29.35 -5.64
N ASP A 136 -16.76 28.89 -6.27
CA ASP A 136 -16.73 27.79 -7.24
C ASP A 136 -15.87 26.63 -6.72
N PHE A 137 -15.89 25.47 -7.40
CA PHE A 137 -15.01 24.34 -7.08
C PHE A 137 -13.75 24.42 -7.98
N PRO A 138 -12.60 24.90 -7.47
CA PRO A 138 -11.43 25.13 -8.30
C PRO A 138 -10.82 23.80 -8.74
N SER A 139 -10.31 23.76 -9.97
CA SER A 139 -9.58 22.62 -10.50
C SER A 139 -8.26 22.41 -9.76
N MET A 140 -7.75 21.18 -9.72
CA MET A 140 -6.45 20.93 -9.11
C MET A 140 -5.32 21.74 -9.77
N LYS A 141 -5.43 22.03 -11.07
CA LYS A 141 -4.50 22.88 -11.80
C LYS A 141 -4.46 24.32 -11.26
N GLU A 142 -5.62 24.88 -10.91
CA GLU A 142 -5.70 26.21 -10.28
C GLU A 142 -5.12 26.20 -8.88
N VAL A 143 -5.34 25.14 -8.10
CA VAL A 143 -4.76 24.96 -6.77
C VAL A 143 -3.23 24.94 -6.85
N LEU A 144 -2.66 24.12 -7.75
CA LEU A 144 -1.21 24.03 -7.94
C LEU A 144 -0.60 25.37 -8.36
N LYS A 145 -1.24 26.10 -9.29
CA LYS A 145 -0.73 27.40 -9.73
C LYS A 145 -0.84 28.51 -8.69
N THR A 146 -1.81 28.41 -7.78
CA THR A 146 -2.07 29.43 -6.76
C THR A 146 -1.15 29.25 -5.55
N TYR A 147 -0.97 28.01 -5.09
CA TYR A 147 -0.33 27.72 -3.80
C TYR A 147 1.00 26.98 -3.89
N LEU A 148 1.33 26.40 -5.05
CA LEU A 148 2.51 25.56 -5.26
C LEU A 148 3.24 26.00 -6.55
N ASP A 149 3.30 27.30 -6.83
CA ASP A 149 3.97 27.85 -8.03
C ASP A 149 5.49 27.69 -8.00
N ASP A 150 6.08 27.53 -6.81
CA ASP A 150 7.48 27.21 -6.59
C ASP A 150 7.78 25.70 -6.65
N ALA A 151 6.75 24.87 -6.48
CA ALA A 151 6.86 23.41 -6.43
C ALA A 151 6.31 22.70 -7.69
N ALA A 152 5.45 23.35 -8.48
CA ALA A 152 4.85 22.80 -9.69
C ALA A 152 5.20 23.66 -10.91
N VAL A 153 5.80 23.04 -11.92
CA VAL A 153 6.24 23.73 -13.13
C VAL A 153 5.25 23.45 -14.26
N PHE A 154 4.71 24.53 -14.84
CA PHE A 154 3.83 24.45 -16.01
C PHE A 154 4.50 25.04 -17.25
N SER A 155 4.30 24.40 -18.40
CA SER A 155 4.68 24.96 -19.70
C SER A 155 3.85 26.19 -20.06
N GLU A 156 4.29 26.96 -21.07
CA GLU A 156 3.53 28.11 -21.60
C GLU A 156 2.12 27.74 -22.08
N ARG A 157 1.89 26.48 -22.44
CA ARG A 157 0.58 25.94 -22.86
C ARG A 157 -0.27 25.46 -21.68
N GLY A 158 0.21 25.63 -20.46
CA GLY A 158 -0.47 25.23 -19.24
C GLY A 158 -0.33 23.76 -18.88
N VAL A 159 0.60 23.03 -19.50
CA VAL A 159 0.86 21.61 -19.20
C VAL A 159 1.79 21.45 -18.01
N LEU A 160 1.41 20.67 -16.99
CA LEU A 160 2.27 20.29 -15.87
C LEU A 160 3.45 19.46 -16.39
N ILE A 161 4.66 19.98 -16.22
CA ILE A 161 5.89 19.34 -16.69
C ILE A 161 6.74 18.78 -15.55
N ASP A 162 6.62 19.33 -14.35
CA ASP A 162 7.37 18.87 -13.18
C ASP A 162 6.63 19.22 -11.88
N ILE A 163 6.87 18.44 -10.84
CA ILE A 163 6.39 18.70 -9.48
C ILE A 163 7.41 18.18 -8.47
N ASP A 164 7.58 18.90 -7.36
CA ASP A 164 8.53 18.55 -6.30
C ASP A 164 8.32 17.15 -5.72
N ASN A 165 7.08 16.68 -5.71
CA ASN A 165 6.66 15.41 -5.13
C ASN A 165 5.45 14.81 -5.86
N PHE A 166 5.64 13.63 -6.46
CA PHE A 166 4.58 12.92 -7.19
C PHE A 166 3.47 12.38 -6.27
N ASP A 167 3.73 12.20 -4.98
CA ASP A 167 2.72 11.76 -4.02
C ASP A 167 1.78 12.89 -3.56
N ARG A 168 1.94 14.13 -4.04
CA ARG A 168 1.07 15.29 -3.72
C ARG A 168 -0.43 14.99 -3.92
N GLY A 169 -0.77 14.12 -4.87
CA GLY A 169 -2.15 13.72 -5.16
C GLY A 169 -2.74 12.68 -4.18
N LEU A 170 -1.95 12.09 -3.29
CA LEU A 170 -2.46 11.13 -2.31
C LEU A 170 -3.34 11.81 -1.24
N PRO A 171 -4.29 11.08 -0.63
CA PRO A 171 -5.15 11.64 0.42
C PRO A 171 -4.36 12.01 1.70
N GLY A 172 -3.16 11.47 1.89
CA GLY A 172 -2.34 11.73 3.07
C GLY A 172 -0.92 11.20 2.96
N GLY A 173 -0.31 10.94 4.12
CA GLY A 173 1.04 10.41 4.22
C GLY A 173 1.19 9.55 5.46
N GLY A 174 2.17 8.65 5.45
CA GLY A 174 2.31 7.60 6.44
C GLY A 174 2.87 6.33 5.81
N ILE A 175 2.94 5.29 6.63
CA ILE A 175 3.35 3.96 6.19
C ILE A 175 2.14 3.22 5.64
N LEU A 176 2.28 2.65 4.44
CA LEU A 176 1.33 1.67 3.88
C LEU A 176 1.84 0.26 4.17
N ILE A 177 0.93 -0.59 4.61
CA ILE A 177 1.15 -2.02 4.80
C ILE A 177 0.30 -2.74 3.75
N TRP A 178 0.97 -3.48 2.88
CA TRP A 178 0.33 -4.27 1.84
C TRP A 178 0.33 -5.74 2.22
N HIS A 179 -0.83 -6.39 2.21
CA HIS A 179 -0.93 -7.85 2.39
C HIS A 179 -0.96 -8.52 1.02
N ILE A 180 0.05 -9.35 0.76
CA ILE A 180 0.23 -10.02 -0.53
C ILE A 180 -0.05 -11.52 -0.38
N ASP A 181 -0.88 -12.06 -1.28
CA ASP A 181 -1.14 -13.49 -1.43
C ASP A 181 -0.87 -13.94 -2.87
N GLU A 182 0.31 -14.53 -3.08
CA GLU A 182 0.78 -15.03 -4.37
C GLU A 182 -0.09 -16.17 -4.92
N ASN A 183 -0.81 -16.90 -4.07
CA ASN A 183 -1.70 -17.96 -4.56
C ASN A 183 -2.92 -17.36 -5.25
N ILE A 184 -3.50 -16.30 -4.70
CA ILE A 184 -4.62 -15.58 -5.33
C ILE A 184 -4.15 -14.86 -6.59
N ILE A 185 -2.97 -14.23 -6.53
CA ILE A 185 -2.35 -13.59 -7.68
C ILE A 185 -2.17 -14.60 -8.80
N ASP A 186 -1.47 -15.71 -8.58
CA ASP A 186 -1.18 -16.69 -9.64
C ASP A 186 -2.44 -17.32 -10.24
N GLN A 187 -3.45 -17.59 -9.42
CA GLN A 187 -4.73 -18.13 -9.88
C GLN A 187 -5.49 -17.17 -10.81
N ASN A 188 -5.37 -15.85 -10.58
CA ASN A 188 -6.17 -14.83 -11.25
C ASN A 188 -5.38 -13.93 -12.22
N ARG A 189 -4.05 -14.07 -12.27
CA ARG A 189 -3.14 -13.27 -13.10
C ARG A 189 -3.51 -13.33 -14.58
N ALA A 190 -3.76 -14.52 -15.12
CA ALA A 190 -4.10 -14.70 -16.53
C ALA A 190 -5.39 -13.97 -16.95
N ALA A 191 -6.29 -13.72 -16.00
CA ALA A 191 -7.55 -13.02 -16.25
C ALA A 191 -7.51 -11.53 -15.86
N ASN A 192 -6.38 -11.05 -15.34
CA ASN A 192 -6.20 -9.72 -14.76
C ASN A 192 -7.26 -9.38 -13.69
N ARG A 193 -7.43 -10.28 -12.72
CA ARG A 193 -8.52 -10.23 -11.71
C ARG A 193 -8.03 -10.50 -10.29
N ILE A 194 -6.79 -10.14 -9.98
CA ILE A 194 -6.13 -10.53 -8.73
C ILE A 194 -6.83 -9.97 -7.48
N ASN A 195 -7.57 -8.87 -7.61
CA ASN A 195 -8.36 -8.26 -6.52
C ASN A 195 -9.88 -8.35 -6.77
N ALA A 196 -10.33 -9.26 -7.63
CA ALA A 196 -11.75 -9.31 -8.00
C ALA A 196 -12.67 -9.81 -6.87
N SER A 197 -12.13 -10.50 -5.87
CA SER A 197 -12.83 -10.99 -4.68
C SER A 197 -12.60 -10.03 -3.50
N PRO A 198 -13.61 -9.26 -3.05
CA PRO A 198 -13.44 -8.30 -1.95
C PRO A 198 -13.06 -8.95 -0.62
N ASP A 199 -13.48 -10.20 -0.38
CA ASP A 199 -13.21 -10.89 0.89
C ASP A 199 -11.81 -11.53 0.95
N HIS A 200 -11.10 -11.60 -0.19
CA HIS A 200 -9.76 -12.18 -0.29
C HIS A 200 -9.07 -11.70 -1.58
N ARG A 201 -8.28 -10.62 -1.43
CA ARG A 201 -7.52 -9.99 -2.50
C ARG A 201 -6.12 -10.60 -2.62
N GLY A 202 -5.53 -10.48 -3.81
CA GLY A 202 -4.13 -10.86 -4.04
C GLY A 202 -3.15 -9.79 -3.54
N VAL A 203 -3.53 -8.52 -3.69
CA VAL A 203 -2.81 -7.34 -3.19
C VAL A 203 -3.81 -6.49 -2.43
N ASP A 204 -3.66 -6.39 -1.12
CA ASP A 204 -4.59 -5.68 -0.25
C ASP A 204 -3.89 -4.61 0.59
N VAL A 205 -4.65 -3.62 1.06
CA VAL A 205 -4.15 -2.60 1.98
C VAL A 205 -4.68 -2.90 3.37
N GLU A 206 -3.78 -2.99 4.34
CA GLU A 206 -4.14 -3.08 5.75
C GLU A 206 -4.48 -1.68 6.28
N GLU A 207 -5.75 -1.29 6.19
CA GLU A 207 -6.26 0.05 6.52
C GLU A 207 -6.08 0.38 8.01
N ALA A 208 -5.22 1.37 8.31
CA ALA A 208 -4.85 1.71 9.69
C ALA A 208 -6.02 2.22 10.55
N ASP A 209 -7.07 2.75 9.94
CA ASP A 209 -8.24 3.24 10.68
C ASP A 209 -9.11 2.11 11.27
N GLY A 210 -8.78 0.86 10.93
CA GLY A 210 -9.40 -0.37 11.38
C GLY A 210 -10.68 -0.74 10.64
N SER A 211 -11.10 0.06 9.68
CA SER A 211 -12.28 -0.19 8.89
C SER A 211 -11.84 -0.65 7.49
N GLN A 212 -12.30 -1.84 7.07
CA GLN A 212 -11.95 -2.40 5.75
C GLN A 212 -12.94 -1.90 4.70
N ASP A 213 -12.71 -0.67 4.23
CA ASP A 213 -13.69 0.18 3.55
C ASP A 213 -13.43 0.27 2.06
N ILE A 214 -12.17 0.16 1.66
CA ILE A 214 -11.79 0.24 0.25
C ILE A 214 -12.58 -0.83 -0.51
N GLY A 215 -13.27 -0.42 -1.57
CA GLY A 215 -14.10 -1.30 -2.39
C GLY A 215 -15.45 -1.72 -1.79
N GLN A 216 -15.86 -1.18 -0.65
CA GLN A 216 -17.21 -1.32 -0.13
C GLN A 216 -18.21 -0.45 -0.91
N ILE A 217 -19.50 -0.64 -0.65
CA ILE A 217 -20.55 0.24 -1.16
C ILE A 217 -21.26 0.86 0.03
N PHE A 218 -21.20 2.18 0.10
CA PHE A 218 -21.99 2.96 1.02
C PHE A 218 -23.04 3.77 0.25
N ASP A 219 -24.22 3.91 0.86
CA ASP A 219 -25.17 4.94 0.42
C ASP A 219 -24.71 6.29 0.96
N PHE A 220 -25.14 7.40 0.34
CA PHE A 220 -24.75 8.76 0.74
C PHE A 220 -25.03 9.08 2.22
N LEU A 221 -26.01 8.40 2.85
CA LEU A 221 -26.35 8.57 4.26
C LEU A 221 -25.59 7.63 5.21
N SER A 222 -24.75 6.74 4.67
CA SER A 222 -23.99 5.77 5.44
C SER A 222 -22.69 6.40 5.94
N GLY A 223 -22.29 6.05 7.18
CA GLY A 223 -21.12 6.66 7.83
C GLY A 223 -19.77 6.42 7.14
N GLY A 224 -19.67 5.42 6.26
CA GLY A 224 -18.49 5.14 5.43
C GLY A 224 -18.51 5.80 4.05
N SER A 225 -19.56 6.56 3.70
CA SER A 225 -19.59 7.24 2.39
C SER A 225 -18.37 8.15 2.22
N GLY A 226 -17.57 7.90 1.20
CA GLY A 226 -16.33 8.62 0.90
C GLY A 226 -15.03 7.89 1.29
N SER A 227 -15.08 6.76 2.01
CA SER A 227 -13.89 5.94 2.31
C SER A 227 -13.63 4.82 1.30
N GLU A 228 -14.51 4.59 0.32
CA GLU A 228 -14.48 3.44 -0.59
C GLU A 228 -13.25 3.38 -1.52
N ILE A 229 -12.51 4.49 -1.61
CA ILE A 229 -11.30 4.64 -2.43
C ILE A 229 -10.08 5.00 -1.56
N GLY A 230 -10.21 4.88 -0.25
CA GLY A 230 -9.15 5.12 0.72
C GLY A 230 -8.97 6.58 1.13
N THR A 231 -8.57 6.76 2.39
CA THR A 231 -8.51 8.04 3.10
C THR A 231 -7.12 8.32 3.68
N ALA A 232 -6.93 9.51 4.24
CA ALA A 232 -5.71 9.83 4.97
C ALA A 232 -5.50 8.98 6.24
N LEU A 233 -6.57 8.35 6.74
CA LEU A 233 -6.57 7.58 7.98
C LEU A 233 -6.16 6.12 7.75
N ASP A 234 -6.12 5.64 6.52
CA ASP A 234 -5.71 4.26 6.21
C ASP A 234 -4.19 4.06 6.31
N LEU A 235 -3.41 5.14 6.37
CA LEU A 235 -1.96 5.08 6.56
C LEU A 235 -1.56 5.00 8.04
N TRP A 236 -0.52 4.22 8.33
CA TRP A 236 0.02 4.00 9.67
C TRP A 236 1.01 5.12 10.05
N TYR A 237 0.70 5.89 11.11
CA TYR A 237 1.57 6.97 11.61
C TYR A 237 1.22 7.41 13.04
N GLN A 238 2.19 8.01 13.73
CA GLN A 238 1.96 8.60 15.05
C GLN A 238 0.97 9.76 14.98
N GLY A 239 -0.10 9.67 15.76
CA GLY A 239 -1.13 10.71 15.82
C GLY A 239 -2.22 10.57 14.76
N ASN A 240 -2.38 9.37 14.16
CA ASN A 240 -3.57 9.04 13.41
C ASN A 240 -4.81 9.16 14.32
N SER A 241 -5.82 9.89 13.85
CA SER A 241 -7.01 10.26 14.61
C SER A 241 -8.15 9.24 14.52
N ALA A 242 -7.96 8.15 13.77
CA ALA A 242 -8.96 7.10 13.63
C ALA A 242 -9.33 6.47 14.99
N PRO A 243 -10.63 6.31 15.31
CA PRO A 243 -11.04 5.81 16.61
C PRO A 243 -10.52 4.41 16.97
N LEU A 244 -10.46 3.48 16.01
CA LEU A 244 -9.94 2.12 16.28
C LEU A 244 -8.42 2.12 16.43
N TYR A 245 -7.71 2.98 15.69
CA TYR A 245 -6.26 3.17 15.83
C TYR A 245 -5.83 3.68 17.21
N GLN A 246 -6.70 4.45 17.87
CA GLN A 246 -6.44 5.01 19.20
C GLN A 246 -6.74 4.04 20.34
N GLN A 247 -7.33 2.87 20.05
CA GLN A 247 -7.58 1.84 21.06
C GLN A 247 -6.30 1.06 21.36
N GLU A 248 -6.15 0.63 22.60
CA GLU A 248 -4.94 -0.09 23.03
C GLU A 248 -4.88 -1.53 22.48
N PRO A 249 -3.75 -1.97 21.90
CA PRO A 249 -2.52 -1.19 21.71
C PRO A 249 -2.64 -0.20 20.53
N ALA A 250 -2.43 1.09 20.81
CA ALA A 250 -2.48 2.12 19.78
C ALA A 250 -1.17 2.15 18.96
N ASN A 251 -1.23 2.65 17.73
CA ASN A 251 -0.03 2.78 16.87
C ASN A 251 0.66 1.43 16.59
N GLU A 252 -0.14 0.39 16.37
CA GLU A 252 0.30 -1.00 16.25
C GLU A 252 -0.55 -1.79 15.24
N PHE A 253 0.13 -2.47 14.32
CA PHE A 253 -0.39 -3.54 13.49
C PHE A 253 0.15 -4.89 14.01
N SER A 254 -0.74 -5.73 14.52
CA SER A 254 -0.41 -7.04 15.11
C SER A 254 -1.60 -7.99 15.06
N ILE A 255 -1.50 -9.15 15.69
CA ILE A 255 -2.61 -10.10 15.76
C ILE A 255 -3.79 -9.62 16.63
N GLU A 256 -3.58 -8.58 17.43
CA GLU A 256 -4.58 -7.99 18.32
C GLU A 256 -5.17 -6.69 17.74
N SER A 257 -4.57 -6.13 16.68
CA SER A 257 -5.07 -4.91 16.04
C SER A 257 -6.27 -5.21 15.12
N VAL A 258 -6.93 -4.16 14.66
CA VAL A 258 -7.93 -4.23 13.60
C VAL A 258 -7.49 -3.25 12.51
N PRO A 259 -7.25 -3.70 11.26
CA PRO A 259 -7.14 -5.11 10.85
C PRO A 259 -5.95 -5.80 11.54
N ASN A 260 -5.93 -7.14 11.54
CA ASN A 260 -4.92 -7.92 12.25
C ASN A 260 -3.92 -8.56 11.29
N SER A 261 -2.71 -8.83 11.80
CA SER A 261 -1.62 -9.42 11.01
C SER A 261 -1.73 -10.93 10.77
N ARG A 262 -2.90 -11.57 10.96
CA ARG A 262 -3.04 -13.03 10.74
C ARG A 262 -3.02 -13.35 9.26
N SER A 263 -2.56 -14.55 8.94
CA SER A 263 -2.65 -15.06 7.56
C SER A 263 -4.11 -15.14 7.07
N TYR A 264 -4.31 -14.99 5.76
CA TYR A 264 -5.57 -15.29 5.09
C TYR A 264 -5.96 -16.76 5.27
N TYR A 265 -4.99 -17.67 5.10
CA TYR A 265 -5.25 -19.11 5.20
C TYR A 265 -5.31 -19.58 6.66
N ASN A 266 -6.46 -20.12 7.08
CA ASN A 266 -6.71 -20.66 8.42
C ASN A 266 -6.58 -19.64 9.57
N ARG A 267 -6.41 -18.34 9.27
CA ARG A 267 -6.23 -17.28 10.28
C ARG A 267 -5.09 -17.58 11.26
N ALA A 268 -4.03 -18.23 10.77
CA ALA A 268 -2.88 -18.56 11.60
C ALA A 268 -2.14 -17.29 12.03
N ASN A 269 -1.61 -17.34 13.26
CA ASN A 269 -0.81 -16.27 13.85
C ASN A 269 0.50 -16.09 13.06
N SER A 270 0.70 -14.90 12.48
CA SER A 270 1.94 -14.57 11.75
C SER A 270 3.12 -14.27 12.69
N HIS A 271 2.85 -14.02 13.96
CA HIS A 271 3.79 -13.48 14.94
C HIS A 271 4.54 -12.22 14.47
N ILE A 272 3.99 -11.52 13.46
CA ILE A 272 4.50 -10.25 12.95
C ILE A 272 3.76 -9.12 13.66
N LYS A 273 4.55 -8.18 14.17
CA LYS A 273 4.08 -6.96 14.81
C LYS A 273 4.89 -5.77 14.29
N LEU A 274 4.18 -4.75 13.81
CA LEU A 274 4.72 -3.46 13.37
C LEU A 274 4.11 -2.38 14.26
N PHE A 275 4.92 -1.56 14.93
CA PHE A 275 4.43 -0.67 15.96
C PHE A 275 5.34 0.55 16.15
N ASN A 276 4.91 1.52 16.95
CA ASN A 276 5.69 2.74 17.18
C ASN A 276 6.09 3.45 15.87
N PHE A 277 5.13 3.54 14.94
CA PHE A 277 5.29 4.34 13.72
C PHE A 277 5.54 5.80 14.12
N SER A 278 6.44 6.49 13.41
CA SER A 278 6.76 7.91 13.64
C SER A 278 5.67 8.86 13.13
N THR A 279 5.83 10.16 13.36
CA THR A 279 5.02 11.18 12.68
C THR A 279 5.25 11.14 11.16
N LYS A 280 4.27 11.62 10.39
CA LYS A 280 4.29 11.70 8.92
C LYS A 280 5.45 12.57 8.42
N ASP A 281 6.31 12.00 7.58
CA ASP A 281 7.41 12.69 6.90
C ASP A 281 7.85 11.88 5.66
N SER A 282 8.68 12.47 4.81
CA SER A 282 9.39 11.84 3.70
C SER A 282 10.29 10.65 4.11
N VAL A 283 10.70 10.62 5.37
CA VAL A 283 11.44 9.51 6.00
C VAL A 283 10.77 9.18 7.33
N MET A 284 10.29 7.95 7.47
CA MET A 284 9.60 7.49 8.67
C MET A 284 10.35 6.36 9.35
N THR A 285 10.02 6.12 10.61
CA THR A 285 10.52 4.96 11.36
C THR A 285 9.37 4.15 11.93
N PHE A 286 9.62 2.86 12.15
CA PHE A 286 8.75 1.95 12.88
C PHE A 286 9.59 0.91 13.63
N GLN A 287 9.00 0.26 14.61
CA GLN A 287 9.55 -0.91 15.26
C GLN A 287 8.89 -2.17 14.73
N VAL A 288 9.67 -3.25 14.67
CA VAL A 288 9.22 -4.54 14.16
C VAL A 288 9.62 -5.66 15.11
N SER A 289 8.70 -6.60 15.29
CA SER A 289 8.94 -7.87 15.98
C SER A 289 8.40 -9.00 15.13
N VAL A 290 9.22 -10.04 14.96
CA VAL A 290 8.84 -11.27 14.26
C VAL A 290 9.26 -12.44 15.14
N ASN A 291 8.29 -12.97 15.88
CA ASN A 291 8.53 -14.00 16.90
C ASN A 291 8.21 -15.42 16.40
N LEU A 292 8.04 -15.60 15.08
CA LEU A 292 7.72 -16.89 14.46
C LEU A 292 8.98 -17.74 14.20
N PHE A 293 10.09 -17.09 13.87
CA PHE A 293 11.27 -17.76 13.34
C PHE A 293 12.31 -17.99 14.43
N GLN A 294 12.55 -19.26 14.72
CA GLN A 294 13.78 -19.72 15.36
C GLN A 294 14.99 -19.24 14.55
N GLN A 295 16.08 -18.94 15.24
CA GLN A 295 17.33 -18.57 14.58
C GLN A 295 17.64 -19.61 13.50
N TYR A 296 18.00 -19.16 12.29
CA TYR A 296 18.27 -19.97 11.11
C TYR A 296 17.07 -20.53 10.31
N PHE A 297 15.82 -20.14 10.58
CA PHE A 297 14.65 -20.47 9.75
C PHE A 297 14.10 -19.25 8.97
N PRO A 298 13.43 -19.46 7.81
CA PRO A 298 13.20 -20.75 7.14
C PRO A 298 14.49 -21.30 6.48
N ARG A 299 14.68 -22.62 6.51
CA ARG A 299 15.74 -23.32 5.78
C ARG A 299 15.18 -23.84 4.47
N LYS A 300 15.78 -23.45 3.34
CA LYS A 300 15.52 -24.10 2.05
C LYS A 300 16.28 -25.41 2.01
N ILE A 301 15.57 -26.52 1.79
CA ILE A 301 16.17 -27.83 1.58
C ILE A 301 16.43 -28.00 0.09
N ASP A 302 17.67 -28.35 -0.27
CA ASP A 302 18.02 -28.67 -1.65
C ASP A 302 17.39 -30.03 -2.02
N THR A 303 16.38 -30.02 -2.88
CA THR A 303 15.69 -31.24 -3.28
C THR A 303 16.53 -32.14 -4.18
N ASP A 304 17.58 -31.61 -4.81
CA ASP A 304 18.50 -32.39 -5.65
C ASP A 304 19.49 -33.18 -4.77
N GLU A 305 19.85 -32.64 -3.60
CA GLU A 305 20.72 -33.30 -2.62
C GLU A 305 19.95 -34.22 -1.67
N TYR A 306 18.84 -33.74 -1.12
CA TYR A 306 18.14 -34.43 -0.03
C TYR A 306 16.90 -35.20 -0.50
N GLY A 307 16.39 -34.96 -1.70
CA GLY A 307 15.11 -35.50 -2.16
C GLY A 307 13.93 -34.60 -1.83
N LYS A 308 12.75 -34.94 -2.34
CA LYS A 308 11.53 -34.13 -2.14
C LYS A 308 10.95 -34.42 -0.76
N VAL A 309 10.80 -33.39 0.06
CA VAL A 309 10.12 -33.51 1.36
C VAL A 309 8.73 -34.15 1.19
N THR A 310 8.57 -35.34 1.74
CA THR A 310 7.33 -36.12 1.74
C THR A 310 6.54 -35.94 3.02
N SER A 311 7.22 -35.68 4.14
CA SER A 311 6.56 -35.42 5.42
C SER A 311 7.43 -34.58 6.36
N LEU A 312 6.77 -33.83 7.25
CA LEU A 312 7.39 -33.08 8.33
C LEU A 312 6.76 -33.53 9.66
N LYS A 313 7.58 -33.88 10.64
CA LYS A 313 7.16 -34.20 12.00
C LYS A 313 7.96 -33.37 12.99
N ALA A 314 7.38 -33.15 14.16
CA ALA A 314 8.05 -32.52 15.28
C ALA A 314 8.03 -33.51 16.45
N ALA A 315 9.20 -33.83 17.00
CA ALA A 315 9.35 -34.71 18.16
C ALA A 315 10.64 -34.35 18.89
N ASP A 316 10.63 -34.45 20.22
CA ASP A 316 11.83 -34.44 21.03
C ASP A 316 12.53 -35.81 20.90
N LEU A 317 13.64 -35.82 20.16
CA LEU A 317 14.41 -37.03 19.85
C LEU A 317 15.51 -37.30 20.86
N ASN A 318 15.91 -36.31 21.65
CA ASN A 318 17.05 -36.37 22.55
C ASN A 318 16.67 -36.24 24.04
N ASP A 319 15.37 -36.07 24.33
CA ASP A 319 14.76 -35.92 25.67
C ASP A 319 15.29 -34.68 26.41
N ASP A 320 15.54 -33.59 25.68
CA ASP A 320 16.02 -32.31 26.23
C ASP A 320 14.91 -31.24 26.43
N ASP A 321 13.65 -31.64 26.26
CA ASP A 321 12.45 -30.78 26.26
C ASP A 321 12.41 -29.75 25.10
N GLU A 322 13.36 -29.78 24.16
CA GLU A 322 13.29 -29.06 22.89
C GLU A 322 12.78 -29.99 21.77
N THR A 323 11.94 -29.45 20.88
CA THR A 323 11.35 -30.26 19.80
C THR A 323 12.17 -30.14 18.52
N GLU A 324 12.69 -31.25 17.99
CA GLU A 324 13.30 -31.26 16.68
C GLU A 324 12.30 -31.43 15.54
N LEU A 325 12.62 -30.79 14.41
CA LEU A 325 11.93 -31.02 13.14
C LEU A 325 12.58 -32.19 12.40
N ILE A 326 11.78 -33.23 12.17
CA ILE A 326 12.16 -34.41 11.40
C ILE A 326 11.55 -34.26 10.01
N VAL A 327 12.43 -34.13 9.02
CA VAL A 327 12.03 -34.06 7.62
C VAL A 327 12.26 -35.43 6.98
N THR A 328 11.23 -35.98 6.34
CA THR A 328 11.37 -37.18 5.51
C THR A 328 11.40 -36.75 4.05
N THR A 329 12.43 -37.17 3.31
CA THR A 329 12.67 -36.81 1.92
C THR A 329 12.70 -38.03 0.99
#